data_AF-E3MRT2-F1
#
_entry.id   AF-E3MRT2-F1
#
_cell.length_a   1.000
_cell.length_b   1.000
_cell.length_c   1.000
_cell.angle_alpha   90.00
_cell.angle_beta   90.00
_cell.angle_gamma   90.00
#
_symmetry.space_group_name_H-M   'P 1'
#
loop_
_entity.id
_entity.type
_entity.pdbx_description
1 polymer ?
#
loop_
_entity_poly.entity_id
_entity_poly.type
_entity_poly.pdbx_seq_one_letter_code
_entity_poly.pdbx_strand_id
1 'polypeptide(L)'
;MKFFSSKIPTSLLSCTSIKHITPEDIRHYKETMQNMKGQKMNASAMHLITNETIYQVTVEVATRAIHTLKKVIGRGVCEYKMGSKTDRLIASYNQVHEEYKEMLVKMEIKMKPSKAEYVIECWLKKDAAEKATQEHKDRRRMRKEFRKAAVEKALVNYSDGDSRSETESDDSKSMPELETTEYIPGCRILKEIIV
;
A
#
# COMPACT_ATOMS: atom_id res chain seq x y z
N MET A 1 24.20 4.68 -81.12
CA MET A 1 23.78 5.34 -79.86
C MET A 1 24.76 4.93 -78.78
N LYS A 2 25.36 5.90 -78.07
CA LYS A 2 26.43 5.67 -77.09
C LYS A 2 25.81 5.30 -75.74
N PHE A 3 26.12 4.11 -75.23
CA PHE A 3 25.75 3.70 -73.88
C PHE A 3 26.67 4.41 -72.87
N PHE A 4 26.12 5.36 -72.12
CA PHE A 4 26.80 5.94 -70.97
C PHE A 4 26.77 4.93 -69.83
N SER A 5 27.89 4.26 -69.61
CA SER A 5 28.13 3.47 -68.39
C SER A 5 28.37 4.47 -67.25
N SER A 6 27.31 4.83 -66.52
CA SER A 6 27.43 5.61 -65.30
C SER A 6 28.06 4.74 -64.22
N LYS A 7 29.37 4.90 -64.01
CA LYS A 7 30.03 4.45 -62.79
C LYS A 7 29.45 5.26 -61.64
N ILE A 8 28.46 4.70 -60.95
CA ILE A 8 28.01 5.23 -59.67
C ILE A 8 29.23 5.12 -58.73
N PRO A 9 29.68 6.22 -58.11
CA PRO A 9 30.75 6.13 -57.13
C PRO A 9 30.22 5.34 -55.93
N THR A 10 30.74 4.13 -55.73
CA THR A 10 30.55 3.35 -54.50
C THR A 10 31.37 3.97 -53.37
N SER A 11 31.14 5.24 -53.07
CA SER A 11 31.70 5.94 -51.91
C SER A 11 30.60 6.24 -50.89
N LEU A 12 29.71 5.28 -50.66
CA LEU A 12 29.07 5.13 -49.35
C LEU A 12 29.97 4.22 -48.53
N LEU A 13 31.15 4.75 -48.16
CA LEU A 13 31.91 4.24 -47.03
C LEU A 13 31.03 4.45 -45.80
N SER A 14 30.12 3.52 -45.54
CA SER A 14 29.42 3.43 -44.27
C SER A 14 30.52 3.22 -43.24
N CYS A 15 30.90 4.28 -42.54
CA CYS A 15 31.64 4.19 -41.30
C CYS A 15 30.71 3.47 -40.31
N THR A 16 30.65 2.14 -40.39
CA THR A 16 29.90 1.33 -39.43
C THR A 16 30.68 1.41 -38.14
N SER A 17 30.30 2.34 -37.26
CA SER A 17 30.82 2.40 -35.90
C SER A 17 30.69 1.00 -35.28
N ILE A 18 31.81 0.51 -34.73
CA ILE A 18 31.88 -0.76 -34.03
C ILE A 18 31.65 -0.44 -32.54
N LYS A 19 30.70 -1.14 -31.93
CA LYS A 19 30.40 -1.07 -30.50
C LYS A 19 30.86 -2.35 -29.82
N HIS A 20 30.99 -2.29 -28.50
CA HIS A 20 31.52 -3.37 -27.68
C HIS A 20 30.54 -3.64 -26.55
N ILE A 21 30.35 -4.92 -26.22
CA ILE A 21 29.80 -5.35 -24.93
C ILE A 21 31.00 -5.72 -24.07
N THR A 22 31.22 -4.98 -23.00
CA THR A 22 32.35 -5.19 -22.09
C THR A 22 32.00 -6.21 -20.99
N PRO A 23 33.01 -6.80 -20.31
CA PRO A 23 32.79 -7.61 -19.12
C PRO A 23 32.00 -6.85 -18.03
N GLU A 24 32.27 -5.55 -17.88
CA GLU A 24 31.58 -4.67 -16.94
C GLU A 24 30.11 -4.52 -17.29
N ASP A 25 29.77 -4.38 -18.58
CA ASP A 25 28.38 -4.35 -19.04
C ASP A 25 27.63 -5.63 -18.66
N ILE A 26 28.27 -6.80 -18.88
CA ILE A 26 27.68 -8.09 -18.51
C ILE A 26 27.45 -8.18 -16.99
N ARG A 27 28.39 -7.71 -16.18
CA ARG A 27 28.23 -7.66 -14.72
C ARG A 27 27.05 -6.78 -14.34
N HIS A 28 26.97 -5.58 -14.93
CA HIS A 28 25.86 -4.66 -14.69
C HIS A 28 24.52 -5.28 -15.11
N TYR A 29 24.43 -5.88 -16.30
CA TYR A 29 23.22 -6.54 -16.77
C TYR A 29 22.74 -7.67 -15.83
N LYS A 30 23.66 -8.45 -15.26
CA LYS A 30 23.31 -9.49 -14.28
C LYS A 30 22.73 -8.88 -13.00
N GLU A 31 23.34 -7.81 -12.50
CA GLU A 31 22.84 -7.07 -11.34
C GLU A 31 21.46 -6.47 -11.62
N THR A 32 21.29 -5.77 -12.75
CA THR A 32 20.01 -5.21 -13.18
C THR A 32 18.94 -6.29 -13.26
N MET A 33 19.25 -7.45 -13.86
CA MET A 33 18.31 -8.57 -13.95
C MET A 33 17.89 -9.08 -12.57
N GLN A 34 18.80 -9.14 -11.61
CA GLN A 34 18.48 -9.56 -10.24
C GLN A 34 17.58 -8.55 -9.54
N ASN A 35 17.85 -7.25 -9.68
CA ASN A 35 16.99 -6.19 -9.17
C ASN A 35 15.58 -6.27 -9.80
N MET A 36 15.48 -6.43 -11.12
CA MET A 36 14.20 -6.62 -11.82
C MET A 36 13.40 -7.80 -11.29
N LYS A 37 14.05 -8.93 -10.95
CA LYS A 37 13.35 -10.07 -10.32
C LYS A 37 12.79 -9.69 -8.95
N GLY A 38 13.57 -8.97 -8.13
CA GLY A 38 13.11 -8.45 -6.83
C GLY A 38 11.89 -7.55 -6.97
N GLN A 39 11.95 -6.56 -7.87
CA GLN A 39 10.83 -5.65 -8.13
C GLN A 39 9.61 -6.37 -8.71
N LYS A 40 9.80 -7.37 -9.57
CA LYS A 40 8.69 -8.19 -10.07
C LYS A 40 7.98 -8.94 -8.94
N MET A 41 8.72 -9.50 -7.99
CA MET A 41 8.12 -10.17 -6.83
C MET A 41 7.35 -9.17 -5.96
N ASN A 42 7.90 -7.98 -5.74
CA ASN A 42 7.21 -6.90 -5.02
C ASN A 42 5.90 -6.50 -5.72
N ALA A 43 5.94 -6.21 -7.01
CA ALA A 43 4.74 -5.89 -7.79
C ALA A 43 3.71 -7.03 -7.74
N SER A 44 4.14 -8.28 -7.83
CA SER A 44 3.25 -9.44 -7.71
C SER A 44 2.57 -9.51 -6.34
N ALA A 45 3.31 -9.25 -5.26
CA ALA A 45 2.75 -9.22 -3.90
C ALA A 45 1.74 -8.07 -3.75
N MET A 46 2.07 -6.88 -4.25
CA MET A 46 1.16 -5.73 -4.22
C MET A 46 -0.11 -5.98 -5.02
N HIS A 47 -0.02 -6.64 -6.18
CA HIS A 47 -1.20 -7.03 -6.96
C HIS A 47 -2.10 -7.99 -6.16
N LEU A 48 -1.53 -8.97 -5.44
CA LEU A 48 -2.32 -9.88 -4.61
C LEU A 48 -3.06 -9.16 -3.46
N ILE A 49 -2.45 -8.12 -2.88
CA ILE A 49 -3.02 -7.37 -1.75
C ILE A 49 -4.09 -6.38 -2.23
N THR A 50 -3.82 -5.67 -3.33
CA THR A 50 -4.62 -4.52 -3.77
C THR A 50 -5.54 -4.83 -4.95
N ASN A 51 -5.25 -5.90 -5.69
CA ASN A 51 -5.90 -6.27 -6.96
C ASN A 51 -5.89 -5.16 -8.02
N GLU A 52 -4.92 -4.24 -7.96
CA GLU A 52 -4.84 -3.16 -8.94
C GLU A 52 -4.07 -3.58 -10.19
N THR A 53 -4.53 -3.09 -11.34
CA THR A 53 -4.01 -3.41 -12.67
C THR A 53 -2.59 -2.90 -12.89
N ILE A 54 -2.22 -1.78 -12.26
CA ILE A 54 -0.88 -1.19 -12.39
C ILE A 54 0.23 -2.16 -11.95
N TYR A 55 -0.02 -2.95 -10.92
CA TYR A 55 0.93 -3.94 -10.43
C TYR A 55 1.01 -5.15 -11.38
N GLN A 56 -0.13 -5.59 -11.93
CA GLN A 56 -0.16 -6.65 -12.95
C GLN A 56 0.64 -6.23 -14.19
N VAL A 57 0.39 -5.04 -14.73
CA VAL A 57 1.12 -4.52 -15.90
C VAL A 57 2.61 -4.40 -15.60
N THR A 58 2.98 -3.96 -14.38
CA THR A 58 4.39 -3.92 -13.96
C THR A 58 5.04 -5.30 -14.00
N VAL A 59 4.34 -6.36 -13.55
CA VAL A 59 4.84 -7.74 -13.60
C VAL A 59 5.04 -8.21 -15.04
N GLU A 60 4.11 -7.90 -15.95
CA GLU A 60 4.21 -8.26 -17.37
C GLU A 60 5.40 -7.56 -18.04
N VAL A 61 5.53 -6.25 -17.85
CA VAL A 61 6.63 -5.45 -18.41
C VAL A 61 7.98 -5.93 -17.85
N ALA A 62 8.07 -6.15 -16.53
CA ALA A 62 9.28 -6.69 -15.90
C ALA A 62 9.64 -8.08 -16.46
N THR A 63 8.66 -8.93 -16.73
CA THR A 63 8.88 -10.25 -17.34
C THR A 63 9.45 -10.14 -18.75
N ARG A 64 8.91 -9.23 -19.57
CA ARG A 64 9.46 -8.93 -20.91
C ARG A 64 10.88 -8.38 -20.82
N ALA A 65 11.13 -7.41 -19.95
CA ALA A 65 12.45 -6.81 -19.74
C ALA A 65 13.50 -7.85 -19.33
N ILE A 66 13.19 -8.70 -18.34
CA ILE A 66 14.07 -9.79 -17.89
C ILE A 66 14.35 -10.76 -19.03
N HIS A 67 13.35 -11.13 -19.83
CA HIS A 67 13.53 -12.07 -20.93
C HIS A 67 14.47 -11.49 -22.02
N THR A 68 14.30 -10.22 -22.38
CA THR A 68 15.15 -9.56 -23.37
C THR A 68 16.57 -9.35 -22.82
N LEU A 69 16.71 -8.97 -21.55
CA LEU A 69 18.01 -8.82 -20.90
C LEU A 69 18.78 -10.13 -20.82
N LYS A 70 18.11 -11.26 -20.54
CA LYS A 70 18.72 -12.60 -20.60
C LYS A 70 19.32 -12.89 -21.98
N LYS A 71 18.66 -12.47 -23.06
CA LYS A 71 19.17 -12.63 -24.43
C LYS A 71 20.41 -11.77 -24.67
N VAL A 72 20.44 -10.54 -24.15
CA VAL A 72 21.62 -9.66 -24.21
C VAL A 72 22.80 -10.29 -23.48
N ILE A 73 22.59 -10.74 -22.23
CA ILE A 73 23.62 -11.43 -21.43
C ILE A 73 24.14 -12.68 -22.15
N GLY A 74 23.24 -13.45 -22.80
CA GLY A 74 23.60 -14.64 -23.56
C GLY A 74 24.49 -14.39 -24.78
N ARG A 75 24.65 -13.14 -25.24
CA ARG A 75 25.64 -12.78 -26.27
C ARG A 75 27.07 -12.78 -25.74
N GLY A 76 27.25 -12.51 -24.45
CA GLY A 76 28.57 -12.36 -23.84
C GLY A 76 29.32 -11.12 -24.30
N VAL A 77 30.61 -11.10 -23.99
CA VAL A 77 31.55 -10.04 -24.38
C VAL A 77 31.82 -10.16 -25.87
N CYS A 78 31.50 -9.13 -26.65
CA CYS A 78 31.71 -9.14 -28.10
C CYS A 78 31.75 -7.74 -28.70
N GLU A 79 32.39 -7.63 -29.86
CA GLU A 79 32.29 -6.47 -30.73
C GLU A 79 31.17 -6.67 -31.74
N TYR A 80 30.42 -5.61 -32.05
CA TYR A 80 29.33 -5.67 -33.01
C TYR A 80 29.20 -4.38 -33.80
N LYS A 81 28.80 -4.51 -35.07
CA LYS A 81 28.53 -3.38 -35.95
C LYS A 81 27.14 -2.81 -35.66
N MET A 82 26.97 -1.49 -35.80
CA MET A 82 25.64 -0.88 -35.82
C MET A 82 24.75 -1.51 -36.89
N GLY A 83 23.45 -1.67 -36.61
CA GLY A 83 22.47 -2.32 -37.49
C GLY A 83 22.51 -3.86 -37.49
N SER A 84 23.51 -4.46 -36.83
CA SER A 84 23.60 -5.93 -36.67
C SER A 84 22.49 -6.50 -35.78
N LYS A 85 22.36 -7.83 -35.77
CA LYS A 85 21.40 -8.52 -34.88
C LYS A 85 21.62 -8.19 -33.40
N THR A 86 22.88 -8.00 -32.99
CA THR A 86 23.23 -7.64 -31.61
C THR A 86 22.83 -6.21 -31.28
N ASP A 87 23.09 -5.26 -32.18
CA ASP A 87 22.70 -3.86 -32.01
C ASP A 87 21.16 -3.72 -31.88
N ARG A 88 20.41 -4.43 -32.74
CA ARG A 88 18.93 -4.47 -32.66
C ARG A 88 18.43 -5.08 -31.36
N LEU A 89 19.10 -6.11 -30.86
CA LEU A 89 18.76 -6.75 -29.58
C LEU A 89 18.98 -5.80 -28.41
N ILE A 90 20.10 -5.06 -28.39
CA ILE A 90 20.40 -4.06 -27.36
C ILE A 90 19.41 -2.90 -27.44
N ALA A 91 19.09 -2.42 -28.64
CA ALA A 91 18.09 -1.37 -28.84
C ALA A 91 16.70 -1.82 -28.33
N SER A 92 16.29 -3.05 -28.64
CA SER A 92 15.05 -3.64 -28.14
C SER A 92 15.05 -3.77 -26.62
N TYR A 93 16.16 -4.19 -26.01
CA TYR A 93 16.30 -4.20 -24.55
C TYR A 93 16.14 -2.80 -23.97
N ASN A 94 16.84 -1.80 -24.50
CA ASN A 94 16.79 -0.43 -24.00
C ASN A 94 15.36 0.13 -24.06
N GLN A 95 14.63 -0.10 -25.14
CA GLN A 95 13.24 0.31 -25.27
C GLN A 95 12.35 -0.30 -24.17
N VAL A 96 12.42 -1.62 -23.98
CA VAL A 96 11.63 -2.31 -22.95
C VAL A 96 12.10 -1.95 -21.53
N HIS A 97 13.38 -1.63 -21.36
CA HIS A 97 13.94 -1.21 -20.08
C HIS A 97 13.44 0.19 -19.68
N GLU A 98 13.29 1.12 -20.62
CA GLU A 98 12.66 2.42 -20.34
C GLU A 98 11.19 2.26 -19.97
N GLU A 99 10.43 1.42 -20.70
CA GLU A 99 9.05 1.09 -20.34
C GLU A 99 8.95 0.52 -18.91
N TYR A 100 9.89 -0.36 -18.55
CA TYR A 100 9.99 -0.89 -17.19
C TYR A 100 10.25 0.19 -16.13
N LYS A 101 11.16 1.14 -16.39
CA LYS A 101 11.43 2.25 -15.47
C LYS A 101 10.21 3.14 -15.29
N GLU A 102 9.50 3.45 -16.37
CA GLU A 102 8.24 4.20 -16.29
C GLU A 102 7.21 3.49 -15.40
N MET A 103 7.09 2.16 -15.53
CA MET A 103 6.19 1.39 -14.68
C MET A 103 6.60 1.40 -13.21
N LEU A 104 7.90 1.34 -12.90
CA LEU A 104 8.38 1.48 -11.52
C LEU A 104 8.00 2.83 -10.92
N VAL A 105 8.15 3.91 -11.67
CA VAL A 105 7.77 5.26 -11.19
C VAL A 105 6.26 5.33 -10.93
N LYS A 106 5.44 4.81 -11.85
CA LYS A 106 3.98 4.78 -11.68
C LYS A 106 3.60 3.94 -10.44
N MET A 107 4.26 2.80 -10.23
CA MET A 107 4.08 1.96 -9.05
C MET A 107 4.46 2.71 -7.77
N GLU A 108 5.57 3.43 -7.75
CA GLU A 108 6.01 4.21 -6.59
C GLU A 108 5.05 5.35 -6.26
N ILE A 109 4.56 6.07 -7.28
CA ILE A 109 3.55 7.11 -7.11
C ILE A 109 2.29 6.52 -6.48
N LYS A 110 1.87 5.34 -6.94
CA LYS A 110 0.66 4.68 -6.42
C LYS A 110 0.81 4.20 -4.99
N MET A 111 2.02 3.80 -4.58
CA MET A 111 2.32 3.41 -3.20
C MET A 111 2.36 4.57 -2.22
N LYS A 112 2.44 5.82 -2.70
CA LYS A 112 2.47 7.00 -1.83
C LYS A 112 1.04 7.38 -1.44
N PRO A 113 0.72 7.46 -0.14
CA PRO A 113 -0.60 7.88 0.30
C PRO A 113 -0.87 9.31 -0.17
N SER A 114 -2.05 9.52 -0.74
CA SER A 114 -2.45 10.85 -1.19
C SER A 114 -2.67 11.76 0.02
N LYS A 115 -2.30 13.04 -0.10
CA LYS A 115 -2.64 14.06 0.90
C LYS A 115 -4.16 14.13 1.13
N ALA A 116 -4.95 13.83 0.11
CA ALA A 116 -6.41 13.75 0.22
C ALA A 116 -6.85 12.55 1.07
N GLU A 117 -6.23 11.38 0.91
CA GLU A 117 -6.53 10.19 1.72
C GLU A 117 -6.29 10.44 3.20
N TYR A 118 -5.18 11.12 3.54
CA TYR A 118 -4.92 11.51 4.93
C TYR A 118 -6.02 12.42 5.50
N VAL A 119 -6.46 13.43 4.73
CA VAL A 119 -7.52 14.35 5.18
C VAL A 119 -8.85 13.61 5.33
N ILE A 120 -9.18 12.71 4.40
CA ILE A 120 -10.37 11.85 4.47
C ILE A 120 -10.32 10.98 5.71
N GLU A 121 -9.19 10.33 5.99
CA GLU A 121 -9.01 9.49 7.18
C GLU A 121 -9.18 10.30 8.48
N CYS A 122 -8.61 11.51 8.54
CA CYS A 122 -8.80 12.41 9.67
C CYS A 122 -10.28 12.83 9.85
N TRP A 123 -11.01 13.09 8.78
CA TRP A 123 -12.44 13.41 8.84
C TRP A 123 -13.26 12.22 9.32
N LEU A 124 -13.01 11.02 8.78
CA LEU A 124 -13.69 9.80 9.20
C LEU A 124 -13.47 9.50 10.70
N LYS A 125 -12.24 9.71 11.20
CA LYS A 125 -11.94 9.54 12.63
C LYS A 125 -12.68 10.55 13.52
N LYS A 126 -12.79 11.81 13.07
CA LYS A 126 -13.53 12.84 13.79
C LYS A 126 -15.03 12.55 13.82
N ASP A 127 -15.62 12.19 12.68
CA ASP A 127 -17.03 11.84 12.57
C ASP A 127 -17.40 10.64 13.45
N ALA A 128 -16.57 9.59 13.43
CA ALA A 128 -16.76 8.42 14.28
C ALA A 128 -16.70 8.77 15.79
N ALA A 129 -15.75 9.61 16.20
CA ALA A 129 -15.62 10.05 17.59
C ALA A 129 -16.81 10.91 18.05
N GLU A 130 -17.29 11.81 17.18
CA GLU A 130 -18.45 12.65 17.44
C GLU A 130 -19.73 11.81 17.56
N LYS A 131 -19.93 10.87 16.65
CA LYS A 131 -21.06 9.93 16.70
C LYS A 131 -21.07 9.07 17.96
N ALA A 132 -19.91 8.54 18.37
CA ALA A 132 -19.79 7.77 19.61
C ALA A 132 -20.11 8.62 20.85
N THR A 133 -19.65 9.88 20.86
CA THR A 133 -19.94 10.82 21.94
C THR A 133 -21.43 11.16 22.01
N GLN A 134 -22.06 11.37 20.86
CA GLN A 134 -23.48 11.68 20.78
C GLN A 134 -24.34 10.50 21.21
N GLU A 135 -24.02 9.28 20.76
CA GLU A 135 -24.72 8.06 21.20
C GLU A 135 -24.60 7.83 22.71
N HIS A 136 -23.45 8.16 23.31
CA HIS A 136 -23.28 8.12 24.77
C HIS A 136 -24.16 9.16 25.49
N LYS A 137 -24.24 10.38 24.97
CA LYS A 137 -25.13 11.43 25.51
C LYS A 137 -26.60 11.01 25.41
N ASP A 138 -27.01 10.45 24.28
CA ASP A 138 -28.38 10.02 24.03
C ASP A 138 -28.75 8.83 24.92
N ARG A 139 -27.86 7.84 25.09
CA ARG A 139 -28.04 6.76 26.08
C ARG A 139 -28.18 7.29 27.50
N ARG A 140 -27.40 8.29 27.89
CA ARG A 140 -27.51 8.92 29.22
C ARG A 140 -28.84 9.65 29.40
N ARG A 141 -29.35 10.29 28.34
CA ARG A 141 -30.64 10.99 28.35
C ARG A 141 -31.79 9.99 28.52
N MET A 142 -31.83 8.93 27.71
CA MET A 142 -32.81 7.85 27.83
C MET A 142 -32.85 7.27 29.25
N ARG A 143 -31.69 6.97 29.85
CA ARG A 143 -31.63 6.47 31.25
C ARG A 143 -32.24 7.43 32.26
N LYS A 144 -32.07 8.75 32.09
CA LYS A 144 -32.67 9.76 32.97
C LYS A 144 -34.19 9.84 32.78
N GLU A 145 -34.66 9.76 31.54
CA GLU A 145 -36.08 9.77 31.21
C GLU A 145 -36.79 8.52 31.74
N PHE A 146 -36.19 7.33 31.59
CA PHE A 146 -36.71 6.10 32.21
C PHE A 146 -36.81 6.21 33.74
N ARG A 147 -35.80 6.79 34.41
CA ARG A 147 -35.85 7.01 35.86
C ARG A 147 -36.97 7.99 36.25
N LYS A 148 -37.12 9.09 35.52
CA LYS A 148 -38.20 10.06 35.76
C LYS A 148 -39.58 9.43 35.57
N ALA A 149 -39.78 8.69 34.48
CA ALA A 149 -41.03 8.00 34.21
C ALA A 149 -41.35 6.92 35.25
N ALA A 150 -40.32 6.22 35.79
CA ALA A 150 -40.50 5.27 36.88
C ALA A 150 -40.91 5.95 38.19
N VAL A 151 -40.31 7.10 38.52
CA VAL A 151 -40.69 7.91 39.69
C VAL A 151 -42.10 8.47 39.56
N GLU A 152 -42.46 8.97 38.38
CA GLU A 152 -43.80 9.50 38.10
C GLU A 152 -44.87 8.40 38.18
N LYS A 153 -44.62 7.20 37.63
CA LYS A 153 -45.48 6.02 37.83
C LYS A 153 -45.62 5.64 39.31
N ALA A 154 -44.53 5.69 40.07
CA ALA A 154 -44.58 5.41 41.51
C ALA A 154 -45.41 6.45 42.26
N LEU A 155 -45.30 7.74 41.89
CA LEU A 155 -46.07 8.83 42.49
C LEU A 155 -47.58 8.74 42.18
N VAL A 156 -47.94 8.34 40.95
CA VAL A 156 -49.34 8.11 40.56
C VAL A 156 -49.94 6.93 41.33
N ASN A 157 -49.17 5.86 41.56
CA ASN A 157 -49.60 4.73 42.40
C ASN A 157 -49.77 5.11 43.89
N TYR A 158 -49.20 6.24 44.35
CA TYR A 158 -49.42 6.77 45.70
C TYR A 158 -50.65 7.68 45.82
N SER A 159 -51.30 8.06 44.70
CA SER A 159 -52.45 8.95 44.71
C SER A 159 -53.81 8.24 44.74
N ASP A 160 -53.84 6.90 44.67
CA ASP A 160 -55.07 6.07 44.73
C ASP A 160 -55.14 5.20 46.00
N GLY A 161 -54.47 5.61 47.08
CA GLY A 161 -54.44 4.88 48.36
C GLY A 161 -54.63 5.81 49.55
N ASP A 162 -55.86 5.85 50.04
CA ASP A 162 -56.32 6.51 51.27
C ASP A 162 -55.53 6.06 52.53
N SER A 163 -55.28 7.04 53.42
CA SER A 163 -55.07 6.97 54.88
C SER A 163 -53.87 6.25 55.54
N ARG A 164 -53.03 7.10 56.17
CA ARG A 164 -52.54 7.05 57.58
C ARG A 164 -51.53 5.96 58.00
N SER A 165 -50.30 6.38 58.35
CA SER A 165 -49.78 6.41 59.75
C SER A 165 -48.32 6.84 59.81
N GLU A 166 -48.01 7.71 60.77
CA GLU A 166 -46.67 8.09 61.21
C GLU A 166 -45.84 6.88 61.67
N THR A 167 -44.55 6.86 61.34
CA THR A 167 -43.52 6.28 62.23
C THR A 167 -42.16 6.84 61.85
N GLU A 168 -41.56 7.57 62.79
CA GLU A 168 -40.13 7.86 62.84
C GLU A 168 -39.35 6.56 63.09
N SER A 169 -38.17 6.43 62.46
CA SER A 169 -36.96 5.94 63.13
C SER A 169 -35.74 6.07 62.22
N ASP A 170 -34.71 6.72 62.76
CA ASP A 170 -33.29 6.70 62.36
C ASP A 170 -32.78 5.29 61.99
N ASP A 171 -31.89 5.18 60.99
CA ASP A 171 -30.54 4.67 61.25
C ASP A 171 -29.53 4.89 60.09
N SER A 172 -28.52 5.69 60.40
CA SER A 172 -27.08 5.49 60.19
C SER A 172 -26.54 4.42 59.22
N LYS A 173 -25.56 4.86 58.40
CA LYS A 173 -24.35 4.13 57.94
C LYS A 173 -24.53 2.87 57.06
N SER A 174 -24.13 3.00 55.79
CA SER A 174 -22.85 2.44 55.29
C SER A 174 -22.71 2.66 53.77
N MET A 175 -21.60 3.30 53.36
CA MET A 175 -21.08 3.24 52.00
C MET A 175 -20.53 1.83 51.73
N PRO A 176 -20.70 1.24 50.53
CA PRO A 176 -19.78 0.21 50.09
C PRO A 176 -18.61 0.86 49.35
N GLU A 177 -17.43 0.40 49.76
CA GLU A 177 -16.11 0.77 49.29
C GLU A 177 -15.89 0.54 47.78
N LEU A 178 -15.01 1.39 47.26
CA LEU A 178 -14.31 1.26 46.01
C LEU A 178 -13.31 0.09 46.12
N GLU A 179 -13.68 -1.08 45.61
CA GLU A 179 -12.69 -2.13 45.33
C GLU A 179 -12.13 -1.93 43.92
N THR A 180 -11.01 -1.22 43.87
CA THR A 180 -10.03 -1.35 42.80
C THR A 180 -9.39 -2.73 42.90
N THR A 181 -9.81 -3.67 42.05
CA THR A 181 -9.00 -4.83 41.71
C THR A 181 -8.89 -4.96 40.20
N GLU A 182 -7.69 -4.66 39.71
CA GLU A 182 -7.19 -5.02 38.40
C GLU A 182 -7.22 -6.56 38.25
N TYR A 183 -7.95 -7.06 37.26
CA TYR A 183 -7.69 -8.37 36.69
C TYR A 183 -8.00 -8.37 35.20
N ILE A 184 -6.99 -8.06 34.40
CA ILE A 184 -6.97 -8.30 32.95
C ILE A 184 -6.10 -9.54 32.72
N PRO A 185 -6.67 -10.73 32.43
CA PRO A 185 -5.87 -11.84 31.96
C PRO A 185 -5.70 -11.69 30.44
N GLY A 186 -4.49 -11.35 29.98
CA GLY A 186 -4.14 -11.54 28.56
C GLY A 186 -3.28 -10.49 27.88
N CYS A 187 -2.26 -9.93 28.54
CA CYS A 187 -1.19 -9.21 27.85
C CYS A 187 0.16 -9.85 28.20
N ARG A 188 0.63 -10.78 27.36
CA ARG A 188 2.02 -11.23 27.40
C ARG A 188 2.88 -10.21 26.65
N ILE A 189 3.45 -9.26 27.38
CA ILE A 189 4.60 -8.47 26.93
C ILE A 189 5.84 -9.21 27.40
N LEU A 190 6.57 -9.85 26.48
CA LEU A 190 7.93 -10.30 26.74
C LEU A 190 8.86 -9.10 26.56
N LYS A 191 9.39 -8.58 27.67
CA LYS A 191 10.54 -7.68 27.69
C LYS A 191 11.80 -8.51 27.40
N GLU A 192 12.42 -8.16 26.30
CA GLU A 192 13.86 -7.99 26.08
C GLU A 192 14.90 -8.59 27.06
N ILE A 193 15.87 -9.24 26.41
CA ILE A 193 17.33 -9.27 26.64
C ILE A 193 17.89 -10.30 27.61
N ILE A 194 18.98 -10.94 27.15
CA ILE A 194 20.23 -11.40 27.80
C ILE A 194 20.80 -12.46 26.82
N VAL A 195 22.03 -12.46 26.31
CA VAL A 195 23.32 -11.79 26.55
C VAL A 195 24.15 -11.93 25.28
#